data_AF-A0A1J6HUN6-F1
#
_entry.id   AF-A0A1J6HUN6-F1
#
_cell.length_a   1.000
_cell.length_b   1.000
_cell.length_c   1.000
_cell.angle_alpha   90.00
_cell.angle_beta   90.00
_cell.angle_gamma   90.00
#
_symmetry.space_group_name_H-M   'P 1'
#
loop_
_entity.id
_entity.type
_entity.pdbx_description
1 polymer ?
#
loop_
_entity_poly.entity_id
_entity_poly.type
_entity_poly.pdbx_seq_one_letter_code
_entity_poly.pdbx_strand_id
1 'polypeptide(L)'
;MAIGIVNMFQQADAREEIRAWISELEKAQLSLEGVLLAQGYIVECEGLYLSFDVDENGRVENPRPSAPHQCRRFGKQDAEAFAANIRNGNGTTGTAVHVVDAIALQLSILRELLTELDSGIGALKTRH
;
A
#
# COMPACT_ATOMS: atom_id res chain seq x y z
N MET A 1 35.14 11.68 -9.22
CA MET A 1 33.94 12.55 -9.32
C MET A 1 32.75 11.82 -9.96
N ALA A 2 32.59 10.50 -9.75
CA ALA A 2 31.54 9.69 -10.42
C ALA A 2 30.46 9.15 -9.47
N ILE A 3 30.70 9.15 -8.15
CA ILE A 3 29.80 8.55 -7.15
C ILE A 3 28.56 9.43 -6.89
N GLY A 4 28.69 10.76 -7.01
CA GLY A 4 27.57 11.68 -6.78
C GLY A 4 26.52 11.69 -7.90
N ILE A 5 26.94 11.41 -9.13
CA ILE A 5 26.05 11.45 -10.31
C ILE A 5 25.14 10.22 -10.33
N VAL A 6 25.68 9.03 -10.02
CA VAL A 6 24.91 7.77 -9.98
C VAL A 6 23.82 7.80 -8.90
N ASN A 7 24.11 8.37 -7.72
CA ASN A 7 23.12 8.50 -6.64
C ASN A 7 22.01 9.52 -6.98
N MET A 8 22.33 10.60 -7.71
CA MET A 8 21.33 11.58 -8.16
C MET A 8 20.37 11.02 -9.22
N PHE A 9 20.86 10.21 -10.16
CA PHE A 9 20.00 9.59 -11.17
C PHE A 9 19.03 8.56 -10.56
N GLN A 10 19.52 7.70 -9.63
CA GLN A 10 18.65 6.77 -8.90
C GLN A 10 17.57 7.48 -8.05
N GLN A 11 17.90 8.65 -7.50
CA GLN A 11 16.93 9.45 -6.74
C GLN A 11 15.91 10.16 -7.64
N ALA A 12 16.31 10.61 -8.84
CA ALA A 12 15.39 11.21 -9.80
C ALA A 12 14.35 10.19 -10.29
N ASP A 13 14.81 8.99 -10.65
CA ASP A 13 13.94 7.88 -11.09
C ASP A 13 12.96 7.48 -9.97
N ALA A 14 13.45 7.33 -8.73
CA ALA A 14 12.60 7.01 -7.57
C ALA A 14 11.54 8.10 -7.28
N ARG A 15 11.86 9.38 -7.47
CA ARG A 15 10.89 10.48 -7.29
C ARG A 15 9.80 10.44 -8.34
N GLU A 16 10.14 10.14 -9.59
CA GLU A 16 9.14 10.01 -10.66
C GLU A 16 8.22 8.81 -10.42
N GLU A 17 8.77 7.67 -9.99
CA GLU A 17 7.98 6.49 -9.60
C GLU A 17 7.02 6.79 -8.45
N ILE A 18 7.48 7.44 -7.38
CA ILE A 18 6.63 7.81 -6.25
C ILE A 18 5.53 8.78 -6.68
N ARG A 19 5.84 9.77 -7.53
CA ARG A 19 4.83 10.71 -8.06
C ARG A 19 3.79 9.99 -8.92
N ALA A 20 4.19 9.02 -9.74
CA ALA A 20 3.27 8.22 -10.53
C ALA A 20 2.31 7.43 -9.61
N TRP A 21 2.84 6.77 -8.58
CA TRP A 21 2.05 6.06 -7.58
C TRP A 21 1.07 6.95 -6.82
N ILE A 22 1.51 8.15 -6.40
CA ILE A 22 0.62 9.14 -5.78
C ILE A 22 -0.52 9.50 -6.74
N SER A 23 -0.21 9.78 -8.01
CA SER A 23 -1.21 10.12 -9.01
C SER A 23 -2.25 9.01 -9.22
N GLU A 24 -1.82 7.75 -9.24
CA GLU A 24 -2.72 6.60 -9.35
C GLU A 24 -3.62 6.45 -8.13
N LEU A 25 -3.07 6.58 -6.93
CA LEU A 25 -3.83 6.50 -5.68
C LEU A 25 -4.80 7.67 -5.51
N GLU A 26 -4.45 8.87 -5.93
CA GLU A 26 -5.37 10.03 -5.93
C GLU A 26 -6.54 9.82 -6.89
N LYS A 27 -6.30 9.28 -8.10
CA LYS A 27 -7.37 8.90 -9.04
C LYS A 27 -8.27 7.82 -8.44
N ALA A 28 -7.68 6.82 -7.79
CA ALA A 28 -8.42 5.78 -7.10
C ALA A 28 -9.28 6.38 -5.98
N GLN A 29 -8.73 7.27 -5.15
CA GLN A 29 -9.46 7.94 -4.07
C GLN A 29 -10.65 8.73 -4.61
N LEU A 30 -10.43 9.56 -5.64
CA LEU A 30 -11.49 10.32 -6.30
C LEU A 30 -12.59 9.42 -6.87
N SER A 31 -12.24 8.26 -7.44
CA SER A 31 -13.23 7.30 -7.95
C SER A 31 -14.11 6.68 -6.85
N LEU A 32 -13.66 6.74 -5.60
CA LEU A 32 -14.36 6.20 -4.42
C LEU A 32 -15.13 7.29 -3.67
N GLU A 33 -14.89 8.57 -3.95
CA GLU A 33 -15.65 9.69 -3.41
C GLU A 33 -17.12 9.58 -3.83
N GLY A 34 -18.03 9.59 -2.85
CA GLY A 34 -19.48 9.47 -3.07
C GLY A 34 -20.07 8.08 -2.83
N VAL A 35 -19.25 7.05 -2.63
CA VAL A 35 -19.72 5.66 -2.41
C VAL A 35 -19.11 5.04 -1.14
N LEU A 36 -18.67 5.89 -0.19
CA LEU A 36 -17.88 5.52 1.00
C LEU A 36 -18.42 4.33 1.79
N LEU A 37 -19.73 4.24 2.02
CA LEU A 37 -20.36 3.16 2.81
C LEU A 37 -20.54 1.85 2.03
N ALA A 38 -20.52 1.88 0.70
CA ALA A 38 -20.59 0.68 -0.12
C ALA A 38 -19.19 0.18 -0.52
N GLN A 39 -18.13 0.86 -0.09
CA GLN A 39 -16.78 0.37 -0.28
C GLN A 39 -16.50 -0.78 0.68
N GLY A 40 -15.83 -1.80 0.16
CA GLY A 40 -15.50 -2.97 0.94
C GLY A 40 -14.21 -2.80 1.74
N TYR A 41 -13.90 -3.86 2.48
CA TYR A 41 -12.70 -4.02 3.28
C TYR A 41 -11.69 -4.87 2.53
N ILE A 42 -10.41 -4.60 2.79
CA ILE A 42 -9.27 -5.37 2.28
C ILE A 42 -8.51 -5.95 3.47
N VAL A 43 -7.64 -6.92 3.22
CA VAL A 43 -6.78 -7.50 4.25
C VAL A 43 -5.40 -6.85 4.19
N GLU A 44 -4.90 -6.45 5.35
CA GLU A 44 -3.56 -5.91 5.59
C GLU A 44 -2.78 -6.86 6.50
N CYS A 45 -1.47 -6.94 6.33
CA CYS A 45 -0.58 -7.67 7.23
C CYS A 45 0.79 -6.98 7.26
N GLU A 46 1.17 -6.42 8.42
CA GLU A 46 2.43 -5.69 8.64
C GLU A 46 2.73 -4.61 7.59
N GLY A 47 1.74 -3.79 7.27
CA GLY A 47 1.83 -2.69 6.32
C GLY A 47 1.70 -3.11 4.85
N LEU A 48 1.50 -4.40 4.58
CA LEU A 48 1.26 -4.91 3.22
C LEU A 48 -0.22 -5.22 3.01
N TYR A 49 -0.81 -4.62 1.98
CA TYR A 49 -2.16 -4.98 1.55
C TYR A 49 -2.11 -6.22 0.67
N LEU A 50 -3.05 -7.13 0.89
CA LEU A 50 -3.09 -8.42 0.23
C LEU A 50 -4.25 -8.50 -0.75
N SER A 51 -3.97 -9.01 -1.94
CA SER A 51 -4.97 -9.50 -2.87
C SER A 51 -5.02 -11.02 -2.83
N PHE A 52 -6.19 -11.58 -3.10
CA PHE A 52 -6.44 -13.01 -3.08
C PHE A 52 -7.13 -13.43 -4.37
N ASP A 53 -6.86 -14.67 -4.78
CA ASP A 53 -7.75 -15.38 -5.68
C ASP A 53 -8.90 -15.95 -4.85
N VAL A 54 -10.10 -16.06 -5.44
CA VAL A 54 -11.24 -16.69 -4.77
C VAL A 54 -11.66 -17.88 -5.60
N ASP A 55 -11.66 -19.05 -4.99
CA ASP A 55 -12.09 -20.29 -5.62
C ASP A 55 -13.62 -20.32 -5.81
N GLU A 56 -14.11 -21.38 -6.46
CA GLU A 56 -15.54 -21.59 -6.70
C GLU A 56 -16.36 -21.77 -5.39
N ASN A 57 -15.69 -22.05 -4.26
CA ASN A 57 -16.31 -22.23 -2.95
C ASN A 57 -16.26 -20.96 -2.09
N GLY A 58 -15.73 -19.84 -2.60
CA GLY A 58 -15.58 -18.59 -1.85
C GLY A 58 -14.37 -18.55 -0.91
N ARG A 59 -13.44 -19.49 -1.03
CA ARG A 59 -12.20 -19.51 -0.25
C ARG A 59 -11.15 -18.62 -0.89
N VAL A 60 -10.46 -17.85 -0.05
CA VAL A 60 -9.34 -17.00 -0.46
C VAL A 60 -8.05 -17.84 -0.56
N GLU A 61 -7.39 -17.76 -1.70
CA GLU A 61 -6.13 -18.45 -2.00
C GLU A 61 -5.08 -17.46 -2.53
N ASN A 62 -3.82 -17.89 -2.56
CA ASN A 62 -2.70 -17.14 -3.14
C ASN A 62 -2.60 -15.67 -2.67
N PRO A 63 -2.40 -15.42 -1.36
CA PRO A 63 -2.16 -14.07 -0.85
C PRO A 63 -0.94 -13.47 -1.53
N ARG A 64 -1.11 -12.30 -2.15
CA ARG A 64 -0.04 -11.55 -2.81
C ARG A 64 -0.09 -10.07 -2.44
N PRO A 65 1.07 -9.42 -2.21
CA PRO A 65 1.11 -7.98 -2.01
C PRO A 65 0.52 -7.25 -3.22
N SER A 66 -0.34 -6.27 -2.97
CA SER A 66 -0.95 -5.45 -4.01
C SER A 66 -1.25 -4.06 -3.49
N ALA A 67 -1.47 -3.11 -4.39
CA ALA A 67 -1.92 -1.78 -4.00
C ALA A 67 -3.38 -1.86 -3.49
N PRO A 68 -3.78 -1.04 -2.51
CA PRO A 68 -5.07 -1.15 -1.85
C PRO A 68 -6.24 -0.93 -2.80
N HIS A 69 -6.06 -0.09 -3.83
CA HIS A 69 -7.06 0.15 -4.86
C HIS A 69 -7.24 -1.04 -5.84
N GLN A 70 -6.25 -1.93 -5.93
CA GLN A 70 -6.24 -3.15 -6.76
C GLN A 70 -6.66 -4.40 -5.98
N CYS A 71 -6.63 -4.35 -4.65
CA CYS A 71 -7.07 -5.44 -3.79
C CYS A 71 -8.54 -5.78 -4.02
N ARG A 72 -8.84 -7.08 -3.92
CA ARG A 72 -10.22 -7.56 -3.84
C ARG A 72 -10.88 -7.04 -2.57
N ARG A 73 -12.09 -6.50 -2.72
CA ARG A 73 -12.88 -5.91 -1.64
C ARG A 73 -13.89 -6.93 -1.13
N PHE A 74 -14.08 -6.97 0.17
CA PHE A 74 -14.99 -7.88 0.85
C PHE A 74 -15.94 -7.12 1.78
N GLY A 75 -17.00 -7.80 2.23
CA GLY A 75 -17.75 -7.32 3.38
C GLY A 75 -16.85 -7.28 4.62
N LYS A 76 -17.17 -6.42 5.59
CA LYS A 76 -16.37 -6.26 6.81
C LYS A 76 -16.13 -7.61 7.53
N GLN A 77 -17.21 -8.37 7.74
CA GLN A 77 -17.15 -9.65 8.44
C GLN A 77 -16.30 -10.67 7.69
N ASP A 78 -16.43 -10.75 6.37
CA ASP A 78 -15.63 -11.65 5.54
C ASP A 78 -14.15 -11.28 5.59
N ALA A 79 -13.84 -9.98 5.46
CA ALA A 79 -12.47 -9.48 5.56
C ALA A 79 -11.85 -9.80 6.92
N GLU A 80 -12.58 -9.62 8.02
CA GLU A 80 -12.13 -9.96 9.37
C GLU A 80 -11.89 -11.47 9.52
N ALA A 81 -12.79 -12.30 8.99
CA ALA A 81 -12.64 -13.75 9.02
C ALA A 81 -11.42 -14.22 8.20
N PHE A 82 -11.20 -13.63 7.01
CA PHE A 82 -10.02 -13.93 6.21
C PHE A 82 -8.73 -13.46 6.89
N ALA A 83 -8.70 -12.22 7.38
CA ALA A 83 -7.57 -11.62 8.07
C ALA A 83 -7.10 -12.48 9.27
N ALA A 84 -8.05 -13.01 10.05
CA ALA A 84 -7.77 -13.89 11.19
C ALA A 84 -7.06 -15.21 10.82
N ASN A 85 -7.25 -15.67 9.58
CA ASN A 85 -6.64 -16.90 9.06
C ASN A 85 -5.32 -16.66 8.31
N ILE A 86 -5.02 -15.41 7.95
CA ILE A 86 -3.76 -15.04 7.31
C ILE A 86 -2.70 -14.78 8.36
N ARG A 87 -1.57 -15.49 8.25
CA ARG A 87 -0.38 -15.27 9.07
C ARG A 87 0.84 -15.08 8.19
N ASN A 88 1.67 -14.10 8.52
CA ASN A 88 2.98 -13.99 7.91
C ASN A 88 3.97 -15.01 8.50
N GLY A 89 5.20 -15.04 7.99
CA GLY A 89 6.25 -15.93 8.49
C GLY A 89 6.65 -15.70 9.96
N ASN A 90 6.27 -14.55 10.54
CA ASN A 90 6.51 -14.19 11.94
C ASN A 90 5.33 -14.56 12.86
N GLY A 91 4.24 -15.11 12.31
CA GLY A 91 3.03 -15.45 13.06
C GLY A 91 2.08 -14.28 13.32
N THR A 92 2.38 -13.09 12.80
CA THR A 92 1.49 -11.92 12.88
C THR A 92 0.25 -12.18 12.04
N THR A 93 -0.91 -11.90 12.63
CA THR A 93 -2.21 -12.10 11.98
C THR A 93 -2.59 -10.86 11.20
N GLY A 94 -3.27 -11.04 10.06
CA GLY A 94 -3.75 -9.92 9.27
C GLY A 94 -4.84 -9.11 9.99
N THR A 95 -5.11 -7.91 9.47
CA THR A 95 -6.21 -7.05 9.90
C THR A 95 -7.10 -6.68 8.72
N ALA A 96 -8.39 -6.41 8.99
CA ALA A 96 -9.30 -5.88 7.98
C ALA A 96 -9.29 -4.36 8.02
N VAL A 97 -9.01 -3.74 6.88
CA VAL A 97 -8.91 -2.28 6.74
C VAL A 97 -9.88 -1.82 5.66
N HIS A 98 -10.57 -0.71 5.90
CA HIS A 98 -11.42 -0.12 4.88
C HIS A 98 -10.58 0.41 3.73
N VAL A 99 -10.95 0.12 2.48
CA VAL A 99 -10.10 0.44 1.31
C VAL A 99 -9.75 1.92 1.20
N VAL A 100 -10.68 2.80 1.60
CA VAL A 100 -10.45 4.26 1.57
C VAL A 100 -9.42 4.68 2.61
N ASP A 101 -9.46 4.08 3.80
CA ASP A 101 -8.49 4.38 4.87
C ASP A 101 -7.10 3.88 4.47
N ALA A 102 -7.03 2.71 3.82
CA ALA A 102 -5.80 2.16 3.28
C ALA A 102 -5.18 3.06 2.20
N ILE A 103 -5.98 3.55 1.25
CA ILE A 103 -5.52 4.50 0.22
C ILE A 103 -5.04 5.80 0.85
N ALA A 104 -5.79 6.35 1.81
CA ALA A 104 -5.43 7.60 2.49
C ALA A 104 -4.12 7.46 3.27
N LEU A 105 -3.93 6.36 3.99
CA LEU A 105 -2.69 6.07 4.70
C LEU A 105 -1.50 5.95 3.74
N GLN A 106 -1.66 5.18 2.65
CA GLN A 106 -0.58 5.01 1.69
C GLN A 106 -0.21 6.31 0.97
N LEU A 107 -1.20 7.15 0.65
CA LEU A 107 -0.95 8.50 0.12
C LEU A 107 -0.16 9.36 1.11
N SER A 108 -0.49 9.30 2.40
CA SER A 108 0.26 10.03 3.45
C SER A 108 1.73 9.60 3.47
N ILE A 109 1.98 8.28 3.49
CA ILE A 109 3.34 7.71 3.53
C ILE A 109 4.13 8.12 2.29
N LEU A 110 3.55 8.00 1.09
CA LEU A 110 4.25 8.35 -0.15
C LEU A 110 4.55 9.85 -0.26
N ARG A 111 3.65 10.71 0.23
CA ARG A 111 3.89 12.17 0.29
C ARG A 111 4.99 12.53 1.27
N GLU A 112 5.03 11.87 2.43
CA GLU A 112 6.11 12.03 3.40
C GLU A 112 7.45 11.60 2.79
N LEU A 113 7.50 10.40 2.18
CA LEU A 113 8.69 9.89 1.50
C LEU A 113 9.16 10.83 0.38
N LEU A 114 8.25 11.35 -0.44
CA LEU A 114 8.59 12.32 -1.48
C LEU A 114 9.16 13.61 -0.88
N THR A 115 8.59 14.08 0.22
CA THR A 115 9.08 15.27 0.95
C THR A 115 10.48 15.05 1.51
N GLU A 116 10.76 13.87 2.09
CA GLU A 116 12.08 13.51 2.59
C GLU A 116 13.13 13.45 1.46
N LEU A 117 12.75 12.89 0.31
CA LEU A 117 13.59 12.81 -0.87
C LEU A 117 13.87 14.21 -1.46
N ASP A 118 12.85 15.08 -1.53
CA ASP A 118 12.98 16.45 -2.05
C ASP A 118 13.79 17.34 -1.10
N SER A 119 13.70 17.10 0.22
CA SER A 119 14.46 17.82 1.24
C SER A 119 15.94 17.39 1.33
N GLY A 120 16.33 16.29 0.67
CA GLY A 120 17.70 15.76 0.70
C GLY A 120 18.16 15.21 2.06
N ILE A 121 17.24 15.07 3.03
CA ILE A 121 17.55 14.62 4.40
C ILE A 121 17.92 13.12 4.45
N GLY A 122 17.51 12.34 3.44
CA GLY A 122 17.89 10.93 3.30
C GLY A 122 19.39 10.67 3.07
N ALA A 123 20.19 11.69 2.73
CA ALA A 123 21.63 11.53 2.47
C ALA A 123 22.53 11.61 3.73
N LEU A 124 21.98 11.88 4.93
CA LEU A 124 22.79 12.23 6.11
C LEU A 124 22.52 11.41 7.40
N LYS A 125 21.69 10.36 7.37
CA LYS A 125 21.48 9.47 8.54
C LYS A 125 22.29 8.16 8.51
N THR A 126 23.49 8.16 7.94
CA THR A 126 24.51 7.13 8.17
C THR A 126 25.76 7.73 8.79
N ARG A 127 25.62 8.27 10.01
CA ARG A 127 26.73 8.37 10.96
C ARG A 127 26.17 8.19 12.37
N HIS A 128 26.27 6.98 12.89
CA HIS A 128 26.83 6.69 14.21
C HIS A 128 27.30 5.24 14.26
#